data_AF-A0A9R0V8K4-F1
#
_entry.id   AF-A0A9R0V8K4-F1
#
_cell.length_a   1.000
_cell.length_b   1.000
_cell.length_c   1.000
_cell.angle_alpha   90.00
_cell.angle_beta   90.00
_cell.angle_gamma   90.00
#
_symmetry.space_group_name_H-M   'P 1'
#
loop_
_entity.id
_entity.type
_entity.pdbx_description
1 polymer ?
#
loop_
_entity_poly.entity_id
_entity_poly.type
_entity_poly.pdbx_seq_one_letter_code
_entity_poly.pdbx_strand_id
1 'polypeptide(L)'
;MCSHKRCRVEEQHQDQGTATRPEEDAIGSVKDAQIKTCPPHTGFIGGLCFTCGKNQDEEDFTGVPFGYISEGLRLSTLEMDRLSGSEVKNLLRERKLVLILDLDHTLINSTSLHDISAAEMDLGIQYAASKNDPNISLFTLQGMHMLTKLRPFVRKFLEEASNMFRMYIYTMGDKAYAIEIAKLLDPGNVYFDSKVISNSDCTQQHQKGLDVVLGADSLAVILDDTKKSGRSIKKT
;
A
#
# COMPACT_ATOMS: atom_id res chain seq x y z
N MET A 1 -13.43 -5.42 38.80
CA MET A 1 -12.54 -5.48 39.98
C MET A 1 -11.80 -6.82 39.97
N CYS A 2 -10.48 -6.80 39.77
CA CYS A 2 -9.47 -7.75 40.27
C CYS A 2 -8.12 -7.31 39.66
N SER A 3 -7.50 -6.28 40.23
CA SER A 3 -6.38 -6.36 41.20
C SER A 3 -5.04 -6.78 40.58
N HIS A 4 -4.23 -5.74 40.30
CA HIS A 4 -2.80 -5.79 40.08
C HIS A 4 -2.04 -6.34 41.29
N LYS A 5 -0.94 -7.06 41.05
CA LYS A 5 0.21 -7.08 41.96
C LYS A 5 1.53 -7.08 41.17
N ARG A 6 2.23 -5.95 41.25
CA ARG A 6 3.69 -5.77 41.03
C ARG A 6 4.42 -6.06 42.35
N CYS A 7 5.60 -6.67 42.29
CA CYS A 7 6.66 -6.61 43.31
C CYS A 7 7.97 -6.98 42.58
N ARG A 8 8.87 -6.04 42.25
CA ARG A 8 9.87 -5.30 43.04
C ARG A 8 11.00 -6.18 43.59
N VAL A 9 12.20 -5.78 43.16
CA VAL A 9 13.57 -6.30 43.30
C VAL A 9 14.09 -6.22 44.72
N GLU A 10 14.93 -7.19 45.12
CA GLU A 10 16.01 -6.99 46.08
C GLU A 10 17.30 -7.65 45.57
N GLU A 11 18.34 -6.82 45.40
CA GLU A 11 19.74 -7.22 45.26
C GLU A 11 20.31 -7.50 46.65
N GLN A 12 21.23 -8.46 46.76
CA GLN A 12 22.38 -8.32 47.66
C GLN A 12 23.51 -9.27 47.27
N HIS A 13 24.68 -8.66 47.10
CA HIS A 13 25.98 -9.28 46.84
C HIS A 13 26.51 -10.03 48.06
N GLN A 14 27.25 -11.11 47.85
CA GLN A 14 28.44 -11.40 48.66
C GLN A 14 29.50 -12.15 47.86
N ASP A 15 30.70 -11.65 48.06
CA ASP A 15 31.96 -11.85 47.35
C ASP A 15 32.72 -13.06 47.89
N GLN A 16 33.42 -13.79 47.01
CA GLN A 16 34.67 -14.49 47.35
C GLN A 16 35.33 -15.00 46.06
N GLY A 17 36.42 -14.33 45.68
CA GLY A 17 37.24 -14.68 44.54
C GLY A 17 38.16 -15.88 44.78
N THR A 18 38.54 -16.53 43.68
CA THR A 18 39.88 -17.13 43.51
C THR A 18 40.18 -17.16 42.01
N ALA A 19 41.35 -16.64 41.64
CA ALA A 19 41.80 -16.49 40.27
C ALA A 19 42.55 -17.74 39.78
N THR A 20 42.14 -18.29 38.63
CA THR A 20 43.02 -19.03 37.73
C THR A 20 42.45 -18.98 36.31
N ARG A 21 43.24 -18.48 35.35
CA ARG A 21 43.04 -18.61 33.90
C ARG A 21 43.95 -19.75 33.38
N PRO A 22 43.90 -20.13 32.09
CA PRO A 22 42.75 -20.66 31.34
C PRO A 22 43.16 -21.98 30.63
N GLU A 23 42.25 -22.91 30.36
CA GLU A 23 42.50 -23.90 29.29
C GLU A 23 41.18 -24.54 28.82
N GLU A 24 40.93 -24.31 27.53
CA GLU A 24 40.31 -25.18 26.52
C GLU A 24 39.25 -26.20 26.97
N ASP A 25 37.99 -25.97 26.60
CA ASP A 25 37.31 -26.84 25.62
C ASP A 25 35.85 -26.45 25.37
N ALA A 26 35.34 -26.97 24.26
CA ALA A 26 33.96 -26.96 23.77
C ALA A 26 33.55 -25.74 22.93
N ILE A 27 33.98 -25.85 21.67
CA ILE A 27 33.28 -25.43 20.46
C ILE A 27 31.78 -25.72 20.60
N GLY A 28 31.04 -24.73 21.12
CA GLY A 28 29.60 -24.64 20.98
C GLY A 28 29.29 -24.09 19.60
N SER A 29 29.35 -24.96 18.59
CA SER A 29 28.87 -24.68 17.24
C SER A 29 27.42 -24.19 17.36
N VAL A 30 27.24 -22.87 17.24
CA VAL A 30 25.93 -22.26 17.03
C VAL A 30 25.47 -22.80 15.69
N LYS A 31 24.65 -23.84 15.77
CA LYS A 31 24.10 -24.56 14.63
C LYS A 31 23.66 -23.55 13.59
N ASP A 32 24.26 -23.64 12.41
CA ASP A 32 23.87 -22.95 11.19
C ASP A 32 22.35 -22.88 11.11
N ALA A 33 21.79 -21.68 11.30
CA ALA A 33 20.50 -21.38 10.71
C ALA A 33 20.74 -21.36 9.20
N GLN A 34 20.64 -22.53 8.55
CA GLN A 34 20.74 -22.64 7.10
C GLN A 34 19.63 -21.78 6.49
N ILE A 35 20.01 -20.59 6.07
CA ILE A 35 19.19 -19.73 5.25
C ILE A 35 18.96 -20.48 3.93
N LYS A 36 17.67 -20.62 3.59
CA LYS A 36 17.18 -21.35 2.42
C LYS A 36 17.77 -20.77 1.15
N THR A 37 18.26 -21.65 0.28
CA THR A 37 19.06 -21.34 -0.91
C THR A 37 18.33 -20.47 -1.93
N CYS A 38 19.08 -19.51 -2.51
CA CYS A 38 18.87 -18.89 -3.82
C CYS A 38 20.16 -19.09 -4.65
N PRO A 39 20.16 -19.15 -6.00
CA PRO A 39 19.12 -18.77 -6.97
C PRO A 39 18.14 -19.89 -7.41
N PRO A 40 16.99 -19.55 -8.03
CA PRO A 40 16.55 -18.19 -8.42
C PRO A 40 15.99 -17.38 -7.25
N HIS A 41 16.16 -16.05 -7.32
CA HIS A 41 15.63 -15.11 -6.32
C HIS A 41 14.18 -14.74 -6.65
N THR A 42 13.28 -14.80 -5.66
CA THR A 42 11.85 -14.49 -5.80
C THR A 42 11.54 -13.00 -5.68
N GLY A 43 12.37 -12.26 -4.96
CA GLY A 43 12.23 -10.82 -4.82
C GLY A 43 13.15 -10.22 -3.76
N PHE A 44 13.11 -8.90 -3.69
CA PHE A 44 14.00 -8.06 -2.90
C PHE A 44 13.21 -6.94 -2.21
N ILE A 45 13.67 -6.51 -1.04
CA ILE A 45 13.19 -5.31 -0.34
C ILE A 45 14.41 -4.47 -0.03
N GLY A 46 14.44 -3.22 -0.52
CA GLY A 46 15.57 -2.32 -0.29
C GLY A 46 16.91 -2.90 -0.77
N GLY A 47 16.90 -3.67 -1.86
CA GLY A 47 18.08 -4.33 -2.41
C GLY A 47 18.49 -5.65 -1.74
N LEU A 48 17.78 -6.10 -0.69
CA LEU A 48 18.07 -7.37 0.00
C LEU A 48 17.03 -8.44 -0.35
N CYS A 49 17.48 -9.64 -0.73
CA CYS A 49 16.58 -10.75 -0.98
C CYS A 49 15.87 -11.16 0.32
N PHE A 50 14.54 -11.11 0.36
CA PHE A 50 13.78 -11.45 1.58
C PHE A 50 13.84 -12.94 1.94
N THR A 51 14.35 -13.79 1.05
CA THR A 51 14.53 -15.23 1.29
C THR A 51 15.93 -15.57 1.80
N CYS A 52 16.98 -15.07 1.13
CA CYS A 52 18.36 -15.46 1.43
C CYS A 52 19.26 -14.35 2.01
N GLY A 53 18.75 -13.11 2.09
CA GLY A 53 19.51 -11.96 2.61
C GLY A 53 20.64 -11.45 1.70
N LYS A 54 20.90 -12.08 0.55
CA LYS A 54 21.90 -11.58 -0.41
C LYS A 54 21.43 -10.27 -1.05
N ASN A 55 22.39 -9.39 -1.33
CA ASN A 55 22.15 -8.16 -2.07
C ASN A 55 21.74 -8.45 -3.52
N GLN A 56 21.00 -7.52 -4.09
CA GLN A 56 20.72 -7.47 -5.51
C GLN A 56 21.99 -7.04 -6.24
N ASP A 57 22.57 -7.94 -7.03
CA ASP A 57 23.54 -7.53 -8.05
C ASP A 57 22.77 -6.75 -9.13
N GLU A 58 23.17 -5.51 -9.41
CA GLU A 58 22.34 -4.56 -10.18
C GLU A 58 22.06 -4.98 -11.63
N GLU A 59 22.82 -5.93 -12.20
CA GLU A 59 22.79 -6.21 -13.63
C GLU A 59 21.81 -7.33 -14.08
N ASP A 60 21.26 -8.15 -13.17
CA ASP A 60 20.53 -9.38 -13.59
C ASP A 60 19.07 -9.53 -13.12
N PHE A 61 18.55 -8.69 -12.22
CA PHE A 61 17.19 -8.89 -11.69
C PHE A 61 16.12 -7.99 -12.34
N THR A 62 15.40 -8.55 -13.31
CA THR A 62 14.22 -7.94 -13.94
C THR A 62 12.95 -8.13 -13.10
N GLY A 63 12.91 -7.47 -11.93
CA GLY A 63 11.74 -7.48 -11.05
C GLY A 63 10.74 -6.35 -11.30
N VAL A 64 9.45 -6.62 -11.09
CA VAL A 64 8.37 -5.63 -11.08
C VAL A 64 8.33 -4.93 -9.71
N PRO A 65 8.31 -3.59 -9.65
CA PRO A 65 8.24 -2.87 -8.38
C PRO A 65 6.83 -2.92 -7.76
N PHE A 66 6.76 -3.15 -6.45
CA PHE A 66 5.52 -3.14 -5.64
C PHE A 66 5.65 -2.13 -4.50
N GLY A 67 6.16 -0.94 -4.84
CA GLY A 67 6.44 0.16 -3.90
C GLY A 67 5.21 0.69 -3.16
N TYR A 68 4.00 0.43 -3.70
CA TYR A 68 2.74 0.76 -3.06
C TYR A 68 2.40 -0.18 -1.88
N ILE A 69 2.89 -1.44 -1.92
CA ILE A 69 2.74 -2.40 -0.80
C ILE A 69 3.80 -2.13 0.26
N SER A 70 5.06 -2.06 -0.17
CA SER A 70 6.20 -1.78 0.69
C SER A 70 7.27 -1.08 -0.12
N GLU A 71 7.83 -0.02 0.44
CA GLU A 71 8.92 0.72 -0.18
C GLU A 71 10.10 -0.21 -0.49
N GLY A 72 10.66 -0.07 -1.71
CA GLY A 72 11.77 -0.89 -2.17
C GLY A 72 11.44 -2.35 -2.50
N LEU A 73 10.17 -2.79 -2.45
CA LEU A 73 9.76 -4.14 -2.81
C LEU A 73 9.82 -4.34 -4.34
N ARG A 74 10.52 -5.40 -4.76
CA ARG A 74 10.57 -5.87 -6.15
C ARG A 74 10.35 -7.37 -6.20
N LEU A 75 9.50 -7.84 -7.10
CA LEU A 75 9.16 -9.25 -7.26
C LEU A 75 9.59 -9.76 -8.63
N SER A 76 10.09 -10.99 -8.69
CA SER A 76 10.44 -11.63 -9.96
C SER A 76 9.17 -11.96 -10.74
N THR A 77 9.27 -12.08 -12.06
CA THR A 77 8.14 -12.50 -12.92
C THR A 77 7.56 -13.84 -12.49
N LEU A 78 8.41 -14.81 -12.11
CA LEU A 78 7.96 -16.12 -11.63
C LEU A 78 7.20 -16.02 -10.30
N GLU A 79 7.64 -15.16 -9.38
CA GLU A 79 6.94 -14.95 -8.12
C GLU A 79 5.62 -14.19 -8.35
N MET A 80 5.61 -13.24 -9.27
CA MET A 80 4.43 -12.52 -9.73
C MET A 80 3.35 -13.46 -10.28
N ASP A 81 3.72 -14.38 -11.17
CA ASP A 81 2.79 -15.37 -11.73
C ASP A 81 2.22 -16.28 -10.64
N ARG A 82 3.08 -16.71 -9.70
CA ARG A 82 2.68 -17.56 -8.57
C ARG A 82 1.67 -16.84 -7.67
N LEU A 83 1.95 -15.58 -7.31
CA LEU A 83 1.07 -14.77 -6.46
C LEU A 83 -0.23 -14.42 -7.17
N SER A 84 -0.18 -14.00 -8.44
CA SER A 84 -1.36 -13.74 -9.27
C SER A 84 -2.24 -14.97 -9.42
N GLY A 85 -1.66 -16.15 -9.66
CA GLY A 85 -2.42 -17.40 -9.76
C GLY A 85 -3.09 -17.79 -8.43
N SER A 86 -2.43 -17.54 -7.29
CA SER A 86 -3.03 -17.74 -5.97
C SER A 86 -4.17 -16.76 -5.72
N GLU A 87 -3.97 -15.49 -6.08
CA GLU A 87 -4.94 -14.42 -5.92
C GLU A 87 -6.22 -14.67 -6.73
N VAL A 88 -6.08 -15.07 -8.00
CA VAL A 88 -7.22 -15.46 -8.86
C VAL A 88 -8.03 -16.59 -8.23
N LYS A 89 -7.37 -17.62 -7.68
CA LYS A 89 -8.08 -18.72 -6.99
C LYS A 89 -8.85 -18.25 -5.76
N ASN A 90 -8.30 -17.30 -5.00
CA ASN A 90 -8.95 -16.74 -3.83
C ASN A 90 -10.15 -15.88 -4.21
N LEU A 91 -9.99 -14.99 -5.20
CA LEU A 91 -11.07 -14.17 -5.74
C LEU A 91 -12.25 -15.02 -6.24
N LEU A 92 -11.98 -16.07 -7.02
CA LEU A 92 -13.03 -16.98 -7.50
C LEU A 92 -13.75 -17.70 -6.36
N ARG A 93 -13.02 -18.10 -5.30
CA ARG A 93 -13.61 -18.73 -4.11
C ARG A 93 -14.52 -17.77 -3.34
N GLU A 94 -14.10 -16.51 -3.22
CA GLU A 94 -14.88 -15.42 -2.61
C GLU A 94 -15.99 -14.91 -3.54
N ARG A 95 -16.05 -15.37 -4.80
CA ARG A 95 -16.91 -14.86 -5.88
C ARG A 95 -16.73 -13.35 -6.12
N LYS A 96 -15.50 -12.88 -6.00
CA LYS A 96 -15.11 -11.49 -6.23
C LYS A 96 -14.30 -11.32 -7.50
N LEU A 97 -14.34 -10.10 -8.03
CA LEU A 97 -13.47 -9.62 -9.10
C LEU A 97 -12.50 -8.56 -8.55
N VAL A 98 -11.58 -8.07 -9.38
CA VAL A 98 -10.76 -6.89 -9.05
C VAL A 98 -11.42 -5.65 -9.61
N LEU A 99 -11.53 -4.58 -8.83
CA LEU A 99 -12.00 -3.27 -9.30
C LEU A 99 -10.91 -2.23 -9.11
N ILE A 100 -10.42 -1.67 -10.21
CA ILE A 100 -9.41 -0.63 -10.22
C ILE A 100 -10.12 0.71 -10.43
N LEU A 101 -9.94 1.62 -9.48
CA LEU A 101 -10.62 2.89 -9.41
C LEU A 101 -9.64 4.03 -9.64
N ASP A 102 -9.90 4.86 -10.63
CA ASP A 102 -9.27 6.17 -10.74
C ASP A 102 -9.83 7.16 -9.71
N LEU A 103 -9.14 8.27 -9.47
CA LEU A 103 -9.54 9.28 -8.48
C LEU A 103 -10.21 10.49 -9.13
N ASP A 104 -9.43 11.36 -9.77
CA ASP A 104 -9.87 12.67 -10.25
C ASP A 104 -10.88 12.52 -11.39
N HIS A 105 -11.98 13.27 -11.32
CA HIS A 105 -13.14 13.14 -12.21
C HIS A 105 -13.83 11.75 -12.23
N THR A 106 -13.32 10.79 -11.46
CA THR A 106 -13.92 9.46 -11.29
C THR A 106 -14.64 9.33 -9.95
N LEU A 107 -13.94 9.40 -8.83
CA LEU A 107 -14.50 9.31 -7.47
C LEU A 107 -14.58 10.68 -6.78
N ILE A 108 -13.78 11.64 -7.22
CA ILE A 108 -13.64 12.96 -6.62
C ILE A 108 -13.42 14.05 -7.68
N ASN A 109 -13.43 15.30 -7.26
CA ASN A 109 -12.96 16.44 -8.04
C ASN A 109 -12.19 17.39 -7.11
N SER A 110 -10.94 17.72 -7.45
CA SER A 110 -10.09 18.56 -6.62
C SER A 110 -9.61 19.79 -7.40
N THR A 111 -9.41 20.90 -6.70
CA THR A 111 -8.86 22.14 -7.25
C THR A 111 -7.93 22.81 -6.24
N SER A 112 -6.97 23.60 -6.71
CA SER A 112 -6.12 24.41 -5.84
C SER A 112 -6.95 25.50 -5.18
N LEU A 113 -6.74 25.74 -3.87
CA LEU A 113 -7.35 26.87 -3.17
C LEU A 113 -6.96 28.22 -3.80
N HIS A 114 -5.82 28.28 -4.47
CA HIS A 114 -5.34 29.50 -5.14
C HIS A 114 -6.15 29.83 -6.40
N ASP A 115 -6.80 28.82 -6.99
CA ASP A 115 -7.64 28.99 -8.19
C ASP A 115 -9.07 29.42 -7.83
N ILE A 116 -9.42 29.44 -6.54
CA ILE A 116 -10.72 29.86 -6.05
C ILE A 116 -10.75 31.38 -5.93
N SER A 117 -11.70 32.01 -6.61
CA SER A 117 -11.87 33.47 -6.54
C SER A 117 -12.34 33.93 -5.16
N ALA A 118 -12.10 35.20 -4.82
CA ALA A 118 -12.61 35.79 -3.58
C ALA A 118 -14.14 35.69 -3.47
N ALA A 119 -14.85 35.88 -4.59
CA ALA A 119 -16.31 35.74 -4.62
C ALA A 119 -16.77 34.31 -4.31
N GLU A 120 -16.04 33.28 -4.77
CA GLU A 120 -16.34 31.88 -4.45
C GLU A 120 -15.98 31.53 -3.01
N MET A 121 -14.92 32.12 -2.46
CA MET A 121 -14.60 31.98 -1.03
C MET A 121 -15.71 32.55 -0.14
N ASP A 122 -16.28 33.69 -0.54
CA ASP A 122 -17.39 34.35 0.16
C ASP A 122 -18.71 33.54 0.12
N LEU A 123 -18.83 32.52 -0.74
CA LEU A 123 -19.95 31.56 -0.74
C LEU A 123 -19.93 30.60 0.46
N GLY A 124 -18.97 30.76 1.37
CA GLY A 124 -18.86 29.92 2.56
C GLY A 124 -18.32 28.52 2.25
N ILE A 125 -17.61 28.36 1.13
CA ILE A 125 -17.01 27.07 0.72
C ILE A 125 -16.08 26.51 1.79
N GLN A 126 -15.21 27.36 2.36
CA GLN A 126 -14.32 26.95 3.46
C GLN A 126 -15.10 26.62 4.74
N TYR A 127 -16.17 27.38 5.02
CA TYR A 127 -17.05 27.11 6.15
C TYR A 127 -17.81 25.78 5.99
N ALA A 128 -18.27 25.46 4.78
CA ALA A 128 -18.86 24.17 4.47
C ALA A 128 -17.83 23.03 4.59
N ALA A 129 -16.61 23.22 4.07
CA ALA A 129 -15.55 22.21 4.11
C ALA A 129 -14.96 21.96 5.51
N SER A 130 -15.16 22.88 6.45
CA SER A 130 -14.69 22.78 7.84
C SER A 130 -15.74 22.23 8.81
N LYS A 131 -16.99 22.03 8.36
CA LYS A 131 -18.00 21.37 9.17
C LYS A 131 -17.76 19.86 9.21
N ASN A 132 -17.67 19.32 10.42
CA ASN A 132 -17.72 17.86 10.68
C ASN A 132 -19.14 17.31 10.51
N ASP A 133 -19.76 17.55 9.35
CA ASP A 133 -21.04 16.95 8.99
C ASP A 133 -20.76 15.73 8.10
N PRO A 134 -21.19 14.52 8.51
CA PRO A 134 -20.98 13.31 7.72
C PRO A 134 -21.67 13.34 6.35
N ASN A 135 -22.64 14.24 6.13
CA ASN A 135 -23.29 14.45 4.83
C ASN A 135 -22.55 15.44 3.94
N ILE A 136 -21.54 16.14 4.47
CA ILE A 136 -20.72 17.04 3.67
C ILE A 136 -19.73 16.23 2.86
N SER A 137 -19.74 16.51 1.56
CA SER A 137 -18.89 15.87 0.56
C SER A 137 -17.76 16.80 0.10
N LEU A 138 -17.53 17.92 0.79
CA LEU A 138 -16.52 18.91 0.43
C LEU A 138 -15.50 19.03 1.55
N PHE A 139 -14.22 18.96 1.22
CA PHE A 139 -13.14 18.84 2.19
C PHE A 139 -11.96 19.71 1.76
N THR A 140 -11.22 20.23 2.73
CA THR A 140 -9.98 20.96 2.49
C THR A 140 -8.80 20.09 2.91
N LEU A 141 -7.93 19.73 1.95
CA LEU A 141 -6.64 19.11 2.22
C LEU A 141 -5.63 20.22 2.53
N GLN A 142 -5.59 20.65 3.79
CA GLN A 142 -4.80 21.81 4.23
C GLN A 142 -3.32 21.70 3.85
N GLY A 143 -2.69 20.54 4.06
CA GLY A 143 -1.27 20.33 3.73
C GLY A 143 -0.94 20.39 2.24
N MET A 144 -1.95 20.36 1.37
CA MET A 144 -1.80 20.42 -0.09
C MET A 144 -2.43 21.68 -0.68
N HIS A 145 -3.04 22.54 0.15
CA HIS A 145 -3.83 23.70 -0.28
C HIS A 145 -4.86 23.36 -1.35
N MET A 146 -5.57 22.23 -1.21
CA MET A 146 -6.59 21.79 -2.15
C MET A 146 -7.98 21.76 -1.52
N LEU A 147 -8.98 22.09 -2.34
CA LEU A 147 -10.37 21.82 -2.07
C LEU A 147 -10.81 20.59 -2.88
N THR A 148 -11.34 19.59 -2.19
CA THR A 148 -11.73 18.30 -2.76
C THR A 148 -13.20 18.03 -2.52
N LYS A 149 -13.94 17.78 -3.59
CA LYS A 149 -15.33 17.34 -3.58
C LYS A 149 -15.39 15.83 -3.84
N LEU A 150 -15.99 15.08 -2.92
CA LEU A 150 -16.38 13.69 -3.14
C LEU A 150 -17.54 13.59 -4.12
N ARG A 151 -17.49 12.63 -5.03
CA ARG A 151 -18.63 12.31 -5.90
C ARG A 151 -19.82 11.86 -5.05
N PRO A 152 -21.04 12.31 -5.35
CA PRO A 152 -22.22 11.87 -4.62
C PRO A 152 -22.30 10.35 -4.52
N PHE A 153 -22.64 9.85 -3.34
CA PHE A 153 -22.76 8.42 -3.02
C PHE A 153 -21.47 7.60 -3.09
N VAL A 154 -20.28 8.20 -3.22
CA VAL A 154 -19.03 7.44 -3.38
C VAL A 154 -18.78 6.43 -2.26
N ARG A 155 -19.05 6.78 -0.99
CA ARG A 155 -18.86 5.86 0.14
C ARG A 155 -19.80 4.66 0.07
N LYS A 156 -21.08 4.90 -0.24
CA LYS A 156 -22.07 3.83 -0.45
C LYS A 156 -21.70 2.96 -1.65
N PHE A 157 -21.18 3.56 -2.71
CA PHE A 157 -20.66 2.81 -3.85
C PHE A 157 -19.51 1.88 -3.42
N LEU A 158 -18.52 2.37 -2.66
CA LEU A 158 -17.41 1.54 -2.16
C LEU A 158 -17.90 0.41 -1.25
N GLU A 159 -18.84 0.70 -0.36
CA GLU A 159 -19.47 -0.28 0.51
C GLU A 159 -20.13 -1.41 -0.30
N GLU A 160 -21.02 -1.08 -1.23
CA GLU A 160 -21.72 -2.06 -2.06
C GLU A 160 -20.77 -2.81 -3.01
N ALA A 161 -19.81 -2.10 -3.60
CA ALA A 161 -18.80 -2.70 -4.47
C ALA A 161 -17.92 -3.69 -3.71
N SER A 162 -17.62 -3.45 -2.43
CA SER A 162 -16.79 -4.34 -1.62
C SER A 162 -17.35 -5.77 -1.47
N ASN A 163 -18.66 -5.94 -1.67
CA ASN A 163 -19.31 -7.26 -1.65
C ASN A 163 -18.94 -8.11 -2.87
N MET A 164 -18.62 -7.47 -4.01
CA MET A 164 -18.34 -8.13 -5.29
C MET A 164 -16.89 -7.94 -5.75
N PHE A 165 -16.16 -7.00 -5.18
CA PHE A 165 -14.85 -6.59 -5.65
C PHE A 165 -13.82 -6.48 -4.54
N ARG A 166 -12.58 -6.84 -4.88
CA ARG A 166 -11.37 -6.39 -4.20
C ARG A 166 -10.90 -5.11 -4.91
N MET A 167 -10.88 -4.00 -4.18
CA MET A 167 -10.70 -2.67 -4.78
C MET A 167 -9.27 -2.16 -4.69
N TYR A 168 -8.80 -1.52 -5.75
CA TYR A 168 -7.54 -0.80 -5.83
C TYR A 168 -7.82 0.65 -6.22
N ILE A 169 -7.09 1.60 -5.64
CA ILE A 169 -6.94 2.93 -6.23
C ILE A 169 -5.78 2.85 -7.20
N TYR A 170 -5.98 3.33 -8.43
CA TYR A 170 -4.91 3.54 -9.39
C TYR A 170 -5.10 4.89 -10.07
N THR A 171 -4.31 5.88 -9.65
CA THR A 171 -4.33 7.25 -10.18
C THR A 171 -3.00 7.60 -10.85
N MET A 172 -3.07 8.58 -11.77
CA MET A 172 -1.88 9.25 -12.33
C MET A 172 -1.43 10.45 -11.49
N GLY A 173 -2.04 10.69 -10.33
CA GLY A 173 -1.59 11.68 -9.36
C GLY A 173 -0.40 11.23 -8.53
N ASP A 174 0.15 12.15 -7.74
CA ASP A 174 1.27 11.90 -6.83
C ASP A 174 0.86 10.99 -5.66
N LYS A 175 1.83 10.21 -5.15
CA LYS A 175 1.59 9.24 -4.07
C LYS A 175 1.01 9.85 -2.81
N ALA A 176 1.56 10.99 -2.37
CA ALA A 176 1.08 11.69 -1.18
C ALA A 176 -0.39 12.10 -1.33
N TYR A 177 -0.75 12.65 -2.49
CA TYR A 177 -2.12 13.02 -2.81
C TYR A 177 -3.06 11.81 -2.80
N ALA A 178 -2.67 10.72 -3.47
CA ALA A 178 -3.47 9.49 -3.54
C ALA A 178 -3.76 8.91 -2.15
N ILE A 179 -2.77 8.93 -1.24
CA ILE A 179 -2.92 8.47 0.14
C ILE A 179 -3.90 9.36 0.93
N GLU A 180 -3.82 10.69 0.80
CA GLU A 180 -4.75 11.60 1.49
C GLU A 180 -6.19 11.43 0.98
N ILE A 181 -6.38 11.26 -0.33
CA ILE A 181 -7.70 10.95 -0.90
C ILE A 181 -8.20 9.59 -0.46
N ALA A 182 -7.34 8.56 -0.38
CA ALA A 182 -7.72 7.24 0.11
C ALA A 182 -8.23 7.31 1.56
N LYS A 183 -7.53 8.03 2.45
CA LYS A 183 -7.99 8.28 3.83
C LYS A 183 -9.33 9.00 3.87
N LEU A 184 -9.53 9.96 2.94
CA LEU A 184 -10.79 10.67 2.85
C LEU A 184 -11.92 9.73 2.41
N LEU A 185 -11.70 8.85 1.43
CA LEU A 185 -12.70 7.91 0.90
C LEU A 185 -12.98 6.73 1.84
N ASP A 186 -11.96 6.23 2.52
CA ASP A 186 -11.98 5.05 3.39
C ASP A 186 -11.26 5.33 4.73
N PRO A 187 -11.87 6.11 5.64
CA PRO A 187 -11.23 6.49 6.90
C PRO A 187 -10.93 5.31 7.83
N GLY A 188 -11.68 4.20 7.67
CA GLY A 188 -11.48 2.97 8.43
C GLY A 188 -10.44 2.04 7.82
N ASN A 189 -9.88 2.38 6.66
CA ASN A 189 -8.93 1.57 5.91
C ASN A 189 -9.43 0.14 5.65
N VAL A 190 -10.72 -0.02 5.32
CA VAL A 190 -11.41 -1.31 5.16
C VAL A 190 -11.27 -1.84 3.73
N TYR A 191 -11.19 -0.94 2.75
CA TYR A 191 -11.28 -1.26 1.33
C TYR A 191 -9.90 -1.29 0.67
N PHE A 192 -9.12 -0.22 0.85
CA PHE A 192 -7.90 -0.03 0.07
C PHE A 192 -6.67 -0.57 0.78
N ASP A 193 -6.51 -0.33 2.08
CA ASP A 193 -5.28 -0.69 2.79
C ASP A 193 -4.04 -0.20 2.04
N SER A 194 -3.10 -1.09 1.71
CA SER A 194 -1.92 -0.75 0.92
C SER A 194 -2.20 -0.61 -0.59
N LYS A 195 -3.41 -0.92 -1.09
CA LYS A 195 -3.75 -1.01 -2.52
C LYS A 195 -4.00 0.35 -3.19
N VAL A 196 -3.06 1.27 -3.04
CA VAL A 196 -3.08 2.63 -3.60
C VAL A 196 -1.88 2.83 -4.52
N ILE A 197 -2.12 2.73 -5.82
CA ILE A 197 -1.12 2.83 -6.88
C ILE A 197 -1.15 4.24 -7.46
N SER A 198 0.01 4.90 -7.47
CA SER A 198 0.18 6.28 -7.95
C SER A 198 1.06 6.32 -9.20
N ASN A 199 1.26 7.51 -9.79
CA ASN A 199 2.12 7.67 -10.95
C ASN A 199 3.56 7.15 -10.73
N SER A 200 4.10 7.30 -9.51
CA SER A 200 5.45 6.82 -9.18
C SER A 200 5.56 5.30 -9.10
N ASP A 201 4.43 4.58 -9.06
CA ASP A 201 4.39 3.11 -9.02
C ASP A 201 4.18 2.51 -10.43
N CYS A 202 3.98 3.33 -11.46
CA CYS A 202 3.82 2.88 -12.84
C CYS A 202 5.13 2.33 -13.42
N THR A 203 5.05 1.21 -14.13
CA THR A 203 6.18 0.63 -14.87
C THR A 203 6.40 1.27 -16.24
N GLN A 204 5.35 1.88 -16.81
CA GLN A 204 5.42 2.65 -18.04
C GLN A 204 5.05 4.11 -17.78
N GLN A 205 5.84 5.00 -18.36
CA GLN A 205 5.71 6.43 -18.10
C GLN A 205 4.32 6.94 -18.52
N HIS A 206 3.60 7.53 -17.56
CA HIS A 206 2.26 8.08 -17.75
C HIS A 206 1.21 7.09 -18.29
N GLN A 207 1.35 5.78 -18.00
CA GLN A 207 0.39 4.76 -18.42
C GLN A 207 0.02 3.83 -17.27
N LYS A 208 -1.28 3.52 -17.18
CA LYS A 208 -1.79 2.51 -16.24
C LYS A 208 -1.58 1.11 -16.81
N GLY A 209 -0.86 0.26 -16.08
CA GLY A 209 -0.59 -1.14 -16.44
C GLY A 209 -1.17 -2.12 -15.41
N LEU A 210 -1.63 -3.29 -15.85
CA LEU A 210 -2.13 -4.32 -14.92
C LEU A 210 -1.01 -5.16 -14.28
N ASP A 211 0.22 -5.02 -14.77
CA ASP A 211 1.41 -5.73 -14.32
C ASP A 211 1.77 -5.48 -12.84
N VAL A 212 1.28 -4.37 -12.28
CA VAL A 212 1.42 -4.03 -10.86
C VAL A 212 0.22 -4.43 -10.00
N VAL A 213 -0.81 -5.09 -10.57
CA VAL A 213 -2.02 -5.52 -9.83
C VAL A 213 -2.16 -7.04 -9.90
N LEU A 214 -1.99 -7.72 -8.76
CA LEU A 214 -2.06 -9.17 -8.68
C LEU A 214 -3.43 -9.71 -9.14
N GLY A 215 -3.41 -10.68 -10.05
CA GLY A 215 -4.62 -11.36 -10.54
C GLY A 215 -5.51 -10.53 -11.49
N ALA A 216 -5.08 -9.33 -11.90
CA ALA A 216 -5.91 -8.44 -12.70
C ALA A 216 -6.12 -8.88 -14.17
N ASP A 217 -5.21 -9.67 -14.75
CA ASP A 217 -5.20 -9.98 -16.20
C ASP A 217 -6.46 -10.65 -16.75
N SER A 218 -7.26 -11.27 -15.86
CA SER A 218 -8.46 -12.03 -16.23
C SER A 218 -9.73 -11.61 -15.49
N LEU A 219 -9.61 -10.94 -14.35
CA LEU A 219 -10.73 -10.65 -13.45
C LEU A 219 -10.88 -9.15 -13.11
N ALA A 220 -10.16 -8.26 -13.78
CA ALA A 220 -10.23 -6.84 -13.50
C ALA A 220 -11.34 -6.11 -14.26
N VAL A 221 -12.01 -5.22 -13.54
CA VAL A 221 -12.87 -4.15 -14.05
C VAL A 221 -12.22 -2.82 -13.68
N ILE A 222 -12.29 -1.84 -14.59
CA ILE A 222 -11.63 -0.55 -14.40
C ILE A 222 -12.65 0.55 -14.58
N LEU A 223 -12.66 1.46 -13.61
CA LEU A 223 -13.49 2.66 -13.64
C LEU A 223 -12.56 3.87 -13.69
N ASP A 224 -12.57 4.54 -14.84
CA ASP A 224 -11.69 5.66 -15.17
C ASP A 224 -12.44 6.56 -16.17
N ASP A 225 -12.41 7.88 -15.97
CA ASP A 225 -13.07 8.83 -16.85
C ASP A 225 -12.33 8.98 -18.20
N THR A 226 -11.04 8.65 -18.24
CA THR A 226 -10.20 8.76 -19.42
C THR A 226 -10.21 7.50 -20.29
N LYS A 227 -10.70 7.64 -21.53
CA LYS A 227 -10.72 6.54 -22.51
C LYS A 227 -9.33 6.01 -22.89
N LYS A 228 -8.27 6.80 -22.74
CA LYS A 228 -6.90 6.42 -23.14
C LYS A 228 -6.30 5.38 -22.19
N SER A 229 -6.58 5.49 -20.90
CA SER A 229 -6.05 4.59 -19.86
C SER A 229 -6.53 3.15 -20.05
N GLY A 230 -7.81 2.94 -20.39
CA GLY A 230 -8.35 1.59 -20.63
C GLY A 230 -7.87 0.91 -21.92
N ARG A 231 -7.38 1.66 -22.92
CA ARG A 231 -6.79 1.11 -24.16
C ARG A 231 -5.28 0.84 -24.04
N SER A 232 -4.61 1.51 -23.11
CA SER A 232 -3.17 1.34 -22.84
C SER A 232 -2.84 0.17 -21.93
N ILE A 233 -3.86 -0.53 -21.42
CA ILE A 233 -3.65 -1.78 -20.69
C ILE A 233 -3.29 -2.86 -21.68
N LYS A 234 -2.00 -2.93 -21.96
CA LYS A 234 -1.42 -4.05 -22.67
C LYS A 234 -1.32 -5.19 -21.67
N LYS A 235 -1.93 -6.32 -22.01
CA LYS A 235 -1.44 -7.61 -21.51
C LYS A 235 -0.01 -7.72 -22.06
N THR A 236 0.97 -7.44 -21.22
CA THR A 236 2.37 -7.78 -21.51
C THR A 236 2.51 -9.29 -21.66
#